data_AF-A0A7S2GW51-F1
#
_entry.id   AF-A0A7S2GW51-F1
#
_cell.length_a   1.000
_cell.length_b   1.000
_cell.length_c   1.000
_cell.angle_alpha   90.00
_cell.angle_beta   90.00
_cell.angle_gamma   90.00
#
_symmetry.space_group_name_H-M   'P 1'
#
loop_
_entity.id
_entity.type
_entity.pdbx_description
1 polymer ?
#
loop_
_entity_poly.entity_id
_entity_poly.type
_entity_poly.pdbx_seq_one_letter_code
_entity_poly.pdbx_strand_id
1 'polypeptide(L)'
;EHLRMSGVYWGLTAMALLGRDLREEMSIDELVEWVLSCQHDNGGFGGNKGHDPHMLYTLSALQILAIANELDRIDPERTSQFIAGLQQEDGSFYGDQWGEVDTRFSYCALSAMSLLGRLRSGLID
;
A
#
# COMPACT_ATOMS: atom_id res chain seq x y z
N GLU A 1 11.89 -14.11 -5.93
CA GLU A 1 12.78 -13.17 -5.22
C GLU A 1 12.14 -12.84 -3.87
N HIS A 2 12.87 -12.38 -2.84
CA HIS A 2 12.27 -12.16 -1.51
C HIS A 2 11.20 -11.05 -1.55
N LEU A 3 10.15 -11.21 -0.72
CA LEU A 3 9.12 -10.19 -0.48
C LEU A 3 9.77 -9.00 0.25
N ARG A 4 9.86 -7.84 -0.40
CA ARG A 4 10.61 -6.68 0.13
C ARG A 4 9.73 -5.55 0.63
N MET A 5 8.48 -5.42 0.13
CA MET A 5 7.65 -4.23 0.35
C MET A 5 7.48 -3.84 1.83
N SER A 6 7.01 -4.76 2.68
CA SER A 6 6.83 -4.44 4.11
C SER A 6 8.16 -4.22 4.84
N GLY A 7 9.21 -4.95 4.48
CA GLY A 7 10.54 -4.77 5.06
C GLY A 7 11.13 -3.38 4.76
N VAL A 8 10.95 -2.90 3.54
CA VAL A 8 11.32 -1.56 3.12
C VAL A 8 10.51 -0.51 3.89
N TYR A 9 9.19 -0.69 4.00
CA TYR A 9 8.34 0.21 4.80
C TYR A 9 8.85 0.32 6.25
N TRP A 10 9.17 -0.80 6.90
CA TRP A 10 9.68 -0.80 8.27
C TRP A 10 11.03 -0.08 8.39
N GLY A 11 11.96 -0.35 7.47
CA GLY A 11 13.27 0.30 7.45
C GLY A 11 13.18 1.81 7.23
N LEU A 12 12.39 2.23 6.23
CA LEU A 12 12.16 3.63 5.93
C LEU A 12 11.49 4.37 7.09
N THR A 13 10.47 3.75 7.70
CA THR A 13 9.78 4.31 8.88
C THR A 13 10.73 4.46 10.05
N ALA A 14 11.59 3.48 10.32
CA ALA A 14 12.58 3.58 11.39
C ALA A 14 13.54 4.75 11.17
N MET A 15 14.04 4.93 9.94
CA MET A 15 14.92 6.06 9.61
C MET A 15 14.19 7.41 9.77
N ALA A 16 12.93 7.49 9.33
CA ALA A 16 12.11 8.68 9.47
C ALA A 16 11.87 9.04 10.94
N LEU A 17 11.53 8.05 11.77
CA LEU A 17 11.32 8.23 13.22
C LEU A 17 12.58 8.64 13.98
N LEU A 18 13.76 8.23 13.49
CA LEU A 18 15.06 8.65 14.01
C LEU A 18 15.46 10.07 13.57
N GLY A 19 14.62 10.76 12.78
CA GLY A 19 14.89 12.11 12.30
C GLY A 19 16.03 12.19 11.30
N ARG A 20 16.31 11.09 10.58
CA ARG A 20 17.35 11.02 9.55
C ARG A 20 16.88 11.71 8.26
N ASP A 21 17.81 12.29 7.51
CA ASP A 21 17.49 12.81 6.18
C ASP A 21 17.42 11.64 5.19
N LEU A 22 16.19 11.25 4.85
CA LEU A 22 15.96 10.09 4.00
C LEU A 22 16.52 10.28 2.58
N ARG A 23 16.49 11.50 2.03
CA ARG A 23 16.95 11.75 0.66
C ARG A 23 18.47 11.87 0.57
N GLU A 24 19.13 12.30 1.65
CA GLU A 24 20.59 12.27 1.73
C GLU A 24 21.15 10.86 2.03
N GLU A 25 20.44 10.06 2.84
CA GLU A 25 20.94 8.77 3.33
C GLU A 25 20.44 7.55 2.54
N MET A 26 19.40 7.71 1.73
CA MET A 26 18.78 6.63 0.96
C MET A 26 18.43 7.08 -0.46
N SER A 27 18.48 6.15 -1.41
CA SER A 27 18.01 6.39 -2.78
C SER A 27 16.48 6.41 -2.85
N ILE A 28 15.84 7.48 -2.36
CA ILE A 28 14.37 7.59 -2.31
C ILE A 28 13.74 7.52 -3.70
N ASP A 29 14.34 8.17 -4.69
CA ASP A 29 13.77 8.17 -6.05
C ASP A 29 13.80 6.75 -6.66
N GLU A 30 14.91 6.02 -6.51
CA GLU A 30 15.01 4.62 -6.95
C GLU A 30 14.03 3.71 -6.20
N LEU A 31 13.84 3.97 -4.91
CA LEU A 31 12.88 3.25 -4.08
C LEU A 31 11.44 3.47 -4.56
N VAL A 32 11.06 4.72 -4.83
CA VAL A 32 9.73 5.08 -5.32
C VAL A 32 9.48 4.43 -6.67
N GLU A 33 10.43 4.49 -7.60
CA GLU A 33 10.31 3.82 -8.90
C GLU A 33 10.14 2.30 -8.76
N TRP A 34 10.85 1.68 -7.80
CA TRP A 34 10.65 0.26 -7.51
C TRP A 34 9.24 -0.02 -6.94
N VAL A 35 8.75 0.80 -6.00
CA VAL A 35 7.39 0.66 -5.45
C VAL A 35 6.35 0.75 -6.56
N LEU A 36 6.45 1.76 -7.43
CA LEU A 36 5.54 1.95 -8.57
C LEU A 36 5.61 0.76 -9.54
N SER A 37 6.78 0.16 -9.74
CA SER A 37 6.93 -1.04 -10.57
C SER A 37 6.26 -2.30 -9.99
N CYS A 38 5.83 -2.27 -8.72
CA CYS A 38 5.09 -3.34 -8.06
C CYS A 38 3.57 -3.15 -8.14
N GLN A 39 3.07 -2.04 -8.70
CA GLN A 39 1.64 -1.81 -8.88
C GLN A 39 1.11 -2.63 -10.07
N HIS A 40 -0.09 -3.18 -9.90
CA HIS A 40 -0.83 -3.91 -10.94
C HIS A 40 -1.90 -3.04 -11.58
N ASP A 41 -2.39 -3.45 -12.75
CA ASP A 41 -3.43 -2.74 -13.51
C ASP A 41 -4.74 -2.57 -12.72
N ASN A 42 -5.03 -3.50 -11.81
CA ASN A 42 -6.20 -3.43 -10.94
C ASN A 42 -6.07 -2.39 -9.81
N GLY A 43 -4.88 -1.82 -9.58
CA GLY A 43 -4.60 -0.81 -8.56
C GLY A 43 -3.87 -1.32 -7.32
N GLY A 44 -3.85 -2.64 -7.09
CA GLY A 44 -3.16 -3.23 -5.94
C GLY A 44 -1.65 -3.33 -6.14
N PHE A 45 -0.90 -3.44 -5.04
CA PHE A 45 0.56 -3.63 -5.08
C PHE A 45 0.93 -5.04 -4.62
N GLY A 46 1.93 -5.62 -5.29
CA GLY A 46 2.57 -6.88 -4.88
C GLY A 46 3.72 -6.67 -3.90
N GLY A 47 4.14 -7.76 -3.24
CA GLY A 47 5.26 -7.72 -2.28
C GLY A 47 6.64 -7.54 -2.92
N ASN A 48 6.71 -7.73 -4.24
CA ASN A 48 7.83 -7.41 -5.13
C ASN A 48 7.31 -7.41 -6.58
N LYS A 49 8.16 -7.03 -7.54
CA LYS A 49 7.86 -7.08 -8.97
C LYS A 49 7.45 -8.49 -9.40
N GLY A 50 6.31 -8.58 -10.08
CA GLY A 50 5.77 -9.85 -10.59
C GLY A 50 5.09 -10.73 -9.53
N HIS A 51 4.96 -10.27 -8.28
CA HIS A 51 4.16 -10.96 -7.26
C HIS A 51 2.71 -10.44 -7.29
N ASP A 52 1.76 -11.29 -6.94
CA ASP A 52 0.34 -10.94 -6.93
C ASP A 52 0.03 -9.76 -6.01
N PRO A 53 -0.94 -8.90 -6.38
CA PRO A 53 -1.35 -7.78 -5.55
C PRO A 53 -2.06 -8.29 -4.28
N HIS A 54 -1.74 -7.67 -3.15
CA HIS A 54 -2.30 -8.05 -1.85
C HIS A 54 -2.49 -6.82 -0.96
N MET A 55 -3.48 -6.87 -0.07
CA MET A 55 -3.88 -5.74 0.79
C MET A 55 -2.74 -5.26 1.69
N LEU A 56 -1.98 -6.19 2.29
CA LEU A 56 -0.78 -5.87 3.11
C LEU A 56 0.28 -5.06 2.35
N TYR A 57 0.57 -5.44 1.11
CA TYR A 57 1.61 -4.79 0.31
C TYR A 57 1.09 -3.48 -0.30
N THR A 58 -0.20 -3.41 -0.61
CA THR A 58 -0.88 -2.17 -1.00
C THR A 58 -0.76 -1.11 0.09
N LEU A 59 -1.06 -1.46 1.35
CA LEU A 59 -0.85 -0.50 2.45
C LEU A 59 0.63 -0.12 2.58
N SER A 60 1.54 -1.10 2.57
CA SER A 60 2.98 -0.83 2.74
C SER A 60 3.51 0.11 1.65
N ALA A 61 3.08 -0.08 0.39
CA ALA A 61 3.43 0.78 -0.73
C ALA A 61 2.92 2.21 -0.53
N LEU A 62 1.64 2.38 -0.15
CA LEU A 62 1.06 3.69 0.13
C LEU A 62 1.78 4.40 1.28
N GLN A 63 2.17 3.68 2.32
CA GLN A 63 2.93 4.24 3.43
C GLN A 63 4.33 4.67 3.02
N ILE A 64 5.02 3.90 2.17
CA ILE A 64 6.33 4.29 1.61
C ILE A 64 6.18 5.58 0.80
N LEU A 65 5.21 5.63 -0.11
CA LEU A 65 4.93 6.83 -0.92
C LEU A 65 4.55 8.03 -0.05
N ALA A 66 3.80 7.83 1.03
CA ALA A 66 3.44 8.88 1.98
C ALA A 66 4.68 9.45 2.69
N ILE A 67 5.57 8.58 3.18
CA ILE A 67 6.82 8.99 3.84
C ILE A 67 7.75 9.71 2.85
N ALA A 68 7.79 9.26 1.58
CA ALA A 68 8.57 9.89 0.53
C ALA A 68 7.98 11.22 0.01
N ASN A 69 6.73 11.53 0.39
CA ASN A 69 5.92 12.64 -0.14
C ASN A 69 5.69 12.52 -1.67
N GLU A 70 5.31 11.33 -2.12
CA GLU A 70 5.13 10.94 -3.53
C GLU A 70 3.79 10.20 -3.77
N LEU A 71 2.80 10.39 -2.90
CA LEU A 71 1.46 9.78 -3.05
C LEU A 71 0.73 10.24 -4.31
N ASP A 72 1.06 11.41 -4.84
CA ASP A 72 0.50 12.00 -6.06
C ASP A 72 0.95 11.28 -7.35
N ARG A 73 1.95 10.39 -7.25
CA ARG A 73 2.43 9.56 -8.37
C ARG A 73 1.48 8.43 -8.77
N ILE A 74 0.47 8.13 -7.96
CA ILE A 74 -0.49 7.04 -8.22
C ILE A 74 -1.89 7.60 -8.46
N ASP A 75 -2.72 6.83 -9.17
CA ASP A 75 -4.15 7.09 -9.24
C ASP A 75 -4.82 6.61 -7.95
N PRO A 76 -5.32 7.53 -7.09
CA PRO A 76 -5.96 7.14 -5.84
C PRO A 76 -7.29 6.43 -6.08
N GLU A 77 -7.98 6.69 -7.19
CA GLU A 77 -9.28 6.09 -7.49
C GLU A 77 -9.10 4.61 -7.85
N ARG A 78 -8.11 4.30 -8.69
CA ARG A 78 -7.80 2.92 -9.07
C ARG A 78 -7.42 2.06 -7.86
N THR A 79 -6.56 2.57 -6.98
CA THR A 79 -6.20 1.86 -5.74
C THR A 79 -7.40 1.71 -4.79
N SER A 80 -8.28 2.71 -4.71
CA SER A 80 -9.49 2.64 -3.90
C SER A 80 -10.47 1.58 -4.39
N GLN A 81 -10.61 1.44 -5.71
CA GLN A 81 -11.45 0.41 -6.33
C GLN A 81 -10.92 -1.00 -6.07
N PHE A 82 -9.59 -1.19 -6.09
CA PHE A 82 -8.98 -2.45 -5.66
C PHE A 82 -9.38 -2.80 -4.22
N ILE A 83 -9.23 -1.85 -3.30
CA ILE A 83 -9.55 -2.05 -1.88
C ILE A 83 -11.04 -2.36 -1.68
N ALA A 84 -11.92 -1.58 -2.32
CA ALA A 84 -13.36 -1.79 -2.24
C ALA A 84 -13.79 -3.14 -2.81
N GLY A 85 -13.13 -3.60 -3.89
CA GLY A 85 -13.38 -4.92 -4.47
C GLY A 85 -13.02 -6.11 -3.57
N LEU A 86 -12.28 -5.88 -2.48
CA LEU A 86 -11.99 -6.90 -1.47
C LEU A 86 -12.97 -6.88 -0.28
N GLN A 87 -13.85 -5.87 -0.16
CA GLN A 87 -14.84 -5.82 0.91
C GLN A 87 -15.91 -6.89 0.72
N GLN A 88 -16.29 -7.56 1.81
CA GLN A 88 -17.33 -8.58 1.85
C GLN A 88 -18.65 -8.00 2.38
N GLU A 89 -19.76 -8.73 2.18
CA GLU A 89 -21.09 -8.31 2.64
C GLU A 89 -21.19 -8.11 4.16
N ASP A 90 -20.33 -8.75 4.94
CA ASP A 90 -20.26 -8.61 6.40
C ASP A 90 -19.33 -7.47 6.88
N GLY A 91 -18.79 -6.69 5.94
CA GLY A 91 -17.85 -5.59 6.20
C GLY A 91 -16.40 -6.03 6.41
N SER A 92 -16.11 -7.33 6.41
CA SER A 92 -14.72 -7.83 6.42
C SER A 92 -14.04 -7.58 5.06
N PHE A 93 -12.72 -7.75 5.01
CA PHE A 93 -11.94 -7.60 3.79
C PHE A 93 -11.12 -8.86 3.55
N TYR A 94 -11.04 -9.28 2.29
CA TYR A 94 -10.04 -10.27 1.88
C TYR A 94 -8.66 -9.63 1.74
N GLY A 95 -7.62 -10.46 1.86
CA GLY A 95 -6.24 -10.07 1.59
C GLY A 95 -5.96 -9.92 0.09
N ASP A 96 -6.59 -10.77 -0.71
CA ASP A 96 -6.47 -10.84 -2.17
C ASP A 96 -7.66 -11.61 -2.79
N GLN A 97 -7.53 -11.99 -4.06
CA GLN A 97 -8.54 -12.74 -4.81
C GLN A 97 -8.80 -14.17 -4.31
N TRP A 98 -7.97 -14.71 -3.42
CA TRP A 98 -8.08 -16.09 -2.92
C TRP A 98 -8.93 -16.23 -1.67
N GLY A 99 -9.38 -15.11 -1.10
CA GLY A 99 -10.45 -15.09 -0.11
C GLY A 99 -10.02 -15.38 1.34
N GLU A 100 -8.74 -15.15 1.70
CA GLU A 100 -8.33 -15.20 3.11
C GLU A 100 -9.04 -14.09 3.88
N VAL A 101 -9.72 -14.45 4.98
CA VAL A 101 -10.32 -13.51 5.92
C VAL A 101 -9.44 -13.37 7.15
N ASP A 102 -8.96 -12.15 7.39
CA ASP A 102 -8.21 -11.81 8.58
C ASP A 102 -8.49 -10.35 8.97
N THR A 103 -8.59 -10.08 10.27
CA THR A 103 -8.88 -8.74 10.81
C THR A 103 -7.82 -7.69 10.43
N ARG A 104 -6.59 -8.12 10.12
CA ARG A 104 -5.53 -7.26 9.59
C ARG A 104 -5.94 -6.57 8.29
N PHE A 105 -6.75 -7.22 7.44
CA PHE A 105 -7.13 -6.66 6.15
C PHE A 105 -8.13 -5.51 6.30
N SER A 106 -9.02 -5.56 7.30
CA SER A 106 -9.88 -4.43 7.65
C SER A 106 -9.06 -3.21 8.08
N TYR A 107 -8.05 -3.39 8.95
CA TYR A 107 -7.13 -2.30 9.31
C TYR A 107 -6.39 -1.77 8.08
N CYS A 108 -5.87 -2.66 7.23
CA CYS A 108 -5.13 -2.25 6.04
C CYS A 108 -5.99 -1.47 5.05
N ALA A 109 -7.22 -1.91 4.79
CA ALA A 109 -8.16 -1.25 3.92
C ALA A 109 -8.50 0.16 4.43
N LEU A 110 -8.90 0.30 5.70
CA LEU A 110 -9.26 1.58 6.28
C LEU A 110 -8.08 2.56 6.32
N SER A 111 -6.89 2.07 6.69
CA SER A 111 -5.66 2.88 6.73
C SER A 111 -5.26 3.34 5.33
N ALA A 112 -5.30 2.46 4.33
CA ALA A 112 -5.04 2.79 2.93
C ALA A 112 -6.03 3.83 2.40
N MET A 113 -7.33 3.64 2.64
CA MET A 113 -8.37 4.60 2.24
C MET A 113 -8.22 5.95 2.94
N SER A 114 -7.72 5.98 4.17
CA SER A 114 -7.36 7.21 4.86
C SER A 114 -6.18 7.93 4.19
N LEU A 115 -5.10 7.22 3.85
CA LEU A 115 -3.94 7.79 3.16
C LEU A 115 -4.30 8.34 1.77
N LEU A 116 -5.23 7.67 1.07
CA LEU A 116 -5.74 8.11 -0.23
C LEU A 116 -6.75 9.27 -0.14
N GLY A 117 -7.18 9.67 1.06
CA GLY A 117 -8.23 10.66 1.24
C GLY A 117 -9.58 10.20 0.69
N ARG A 118 -9.87 8.89 0.80
CA ARG A 118 -11.09 8.23 0.29
C ARG A 118 -11.89 7.52 1.36
N LEU A 119 -11.51 7.61 2.63
CA LEU A 119 -12.24 6.98 3.74
C LEU A 119 -13.73 7.36 3.82
N ARG A 120 -14.11 8.54 3.33
CA ARG A 120 -15.51 9.03 3.32
C ARG A 120 -16.12 9.09 1.92
N SER A 121 -15.55 8.38 0.95
CA SER A 121 -16.07 8.40 -0.43
C SER A 121 -17.36 7.61 -0.61
N GLY A 122 -17.71 6.73 0.34
CA GLY A 122 -18.81 5.77 0.20
C GLY A 122 -18.47 4.56 -0.68
N LEU A 123 -17.18 4.37 -1.04
CA LEU A 123 -16.71 3.18 -1.77
C LEU A 123 -16.64 1.93 -0.89
N ILE A 124 -16.46 2.12 0.42
CA ILE A 124 -16.48 1.05 1.42
C ILE A 124 -17.46 1.43 2.53
N ASP A 125 -18.13 0.43 3.11
CA ASP A 125 -19.03 0.58 4.27
C ASP A 125 -18.30 1.06 5.53
#